data_AF-A0A833MWW3-F1
#
_entry.id   AF-A0A833MWW3-F1
#
_cell.length_a   1.000
_cell.length_b   1.000
_cell.length_c   1.000
_cell.angle_alpha   90.00
_cell.angle_beta   90.00
_cell.angle_gamma   90.00
#
_symmetry.space_group_name_H-M   'P 1'
#
loop_
_entity.id
_entity.type
_entity.pdbx_description
1 polymer ?
#
loop_
_entity_poly.entity_id
_entity_poly.type
_entity_poly.pdbx_seq_one_letter_code
_entity_poly.pdbx_strand_id
1 'polypeptide(L)'
;MLLAVLVAPLHVLATERSPSLAYGLCSENVEKVVLVEETQGTTVRVQLTRKATAEFEAFTEQNIGERIEVVAGRELIFRAITHVVVSSGLLRSGVRSRTEAEGMKQAILHRREADECGVLQSQRR
;
A
#
# COMPACT_ATOMS: atom_id res chain seq x y z
N MET A 1 19.86 -54.21 -18.02
CA MET A 1 18.62 -53.81 -17.31
C MET A 1 18.77 -52.32 -16.99
N LEU A 2 18.21 -51.43 -17.80
CA LEU A 2 18.29 -49.98 -17.58
C LEU A 2 17.00 -49.50 -16.88
N LEU A 3 17.13 -48.93 -15.69
CA LEU A 3 16.05 -48.22 -15.00
C LEU A 3 15.95 -46.79 -15.56
N ALA A 4 14.78 -46.42 -16.10
CA ALA A 4 14.44 -45.02 -16.36
C ALA A 4 13.81 -44.43 -15.10
N VAL A 5 14.47 -43.46 -14.46
CA VAL A 5 13.90 -42.67 -13.36
C VAL A 5 13.21 -41.47 -13.97
N LEU A 6 11.88 -41.48 -13.97
CA LEU A 6 11.04 -40.32 -14.30
C LEU A 6 11.11 -39.34 -13.13
N VAL A 7 11.94 -38.31 -13.24
CA VAL A 7 11.90 -37.15 -12.34
C VAL A 7 10.80 -36.23 -12.85
N ALA A 8 9.62 -36.29 -12.25
CA ALA A 8 8.58 -35.31 -12.50
C ALA A 8 9.03 -33.93 -11.97
N PRO A 9 8.89 -32.84 -12.74
CA PRO A 9 9.19 -31.51 -12.23
C PRO A 9 8.14 -31.14 -11.16
N LEU A 10 8.65 -30.83 -9.98
CA LEU A 10 7.92 -30.27 -8.85
C LEU A 10 7.31 -28.93 -9.33
N HIS A 11 6.04 -28.95 -9.73
CA HIS A 11 5.30 -27.72 -10.00
C HIS A 11 5.06 -27.05 -8.66
N VAL A 12 5.96 -26.13 -8.30
CA VAL A 12 5.70 -25.16 -7.25
C VAL A 12 4.47 -24.37 -7.70
N LEU A 13 3.32 -24.65 -7.10
CA LEU A 13 2.14 -23.80 -7.16
C LEU A 13 2.51 -22.49 -6.47
N ALA A 14 3.21 -21.62 -7.20
CA ALA A 14 3.26 -20.21 -6.87
C ALA A 14 1.81 -19.77 -6.84
N THR A 15 1.29 -19.53 -5.63
CA THR A 15 -0.02 -18.90 -5.46
C THR A 15 0.10 -17.57 -6.19
N GLU A 16 -0.51 -17.46 -7.37
CA GLU A 16 -0.49 -16.21 -8.14
C GLU A 16 -1.14 -15.15 -7.27
N ARG A 17 -0.31 -14.39 -6.55
CA ARG A 17 -0.75 -13.17 -5.88
C ARG A 17 -1.11 -12.24 -7.02
N SER A 18 -2.41 -12.07 -7.28
CA SER A 18 -2.90 -11.05 -8.20
C SER A 18 -2.12 -9.76 -7.92
N PRO A 19 -1.48 -9.15 -8.94
CA PRO A 19 -0.62 -8.01 -8.74
C PRO A 19 -1.41 -6.91 -8.03
N SER A 20 -0.92 -6.47 -6.88
CA SER A 20 -1.54 -5.38 -6.14
C SER A 20 -1.28 -4.07 -6.86
N LEU A 21 -2.34 -3.30 -7.07
CA LEU A 21 -2.21 -1.92 -7.55
C LEU A 21 -1.72 -1.05 -6.39
N ALA A 22 -0.69 -0.25 -6.60
CA ALA A 22 -0.08 0.53 -5.53
C ALA A 22 -0.28 2.03 -5.76
N TYR A 23 -0.51 2.74 -4.66
CA TYR A 23 -0.49 4.20 -4.60
C TYR A 23 0.65 4.64 -3.68
N GLY A 24 1.63 5.35 -4.25
CA GLY A 24 2.79 5.87 -3.56
C GLY A 24 2.51 7.20 -2.88
N LEU A 25 2.69 7.26 -1.56
CA LEU A 25 2.64 8.48 -0.78
C LEU A 25 4.02 9.12 -0.71
N CYS A 26 4.08 10.36 -1.17
CA CYS A 26 5.21 11.26 -0.98
C CYS A 26 4.83 12.37 0.00
N SER A 27 5.84 12.99 0.62
CA SER A 27 5.63 14.05 1.61
C SER A 27 4.78 15.21 1.09
N GLU A 28 4.87 15.51 -0.22
CA GLU A 28 4.08 16.52 -0.92
C GLU A 28 2.60 16.16 -1.12
N ASN A 29 2.25 14.88 -1.04
CA ASN A 29 0.86 14.43 -1.10
C ASN A 29 0.16 14.57 0.25
N VAL A 30 0.91 14.84 1.32
CA VAL A 30 0.46 14.74 2.71
C VAL A 30 0.31 16.11 3.34
N GLU A 31 -0.89 16.41 3.80
CA GLU A 31 -1.19 17.63 4.55
C GLU A 31 -0.87 17.46 6.05
N LYS A 32 -1.17 16.28 6.61
CA LYS A 32 -0.96 16.00 8.04
C LYS A 32 -0.73 14.51 8.29
N VAL A 33 0.15 14.19 9.24
CA VAL A 33 0.29 12.84 9.80
C VAL A 33 0.17 12.89 11.31
N VAL A 34 -0.74 12.10 11.87
CA VAL A 34 -0.93 11.99 13.32
C VAL A 34 -0.85 10.55 13.77
N LEU A 35 -0.29 10.36 14.96
CA LEU A 35 -0.35 9.10 15.69
C LEU A 35 -1.57 9.14 16.59
N VAL A 36 -2.38 8.08 16.56
CA VAL A 36 -3.56 7.95 17.40
C VAL A 36 -3.41 6.69 18.24
N GLU A 37 -3.36 6.86 19.55
CA GLU A 37 -3.38 5.75 20.50
C GLU A 37 -4.78 5.12 20.49
N GLU A 38 -4.80 3.81 20.30
CA GLU A 38 -5.98 2.94 20.33
C GLU A 38 -5.79 1.94 21.49
N THR A 39 -6.84 1.21 21.86
CA THR A 39 -6.75 0.23 22.97
C THR A 39 -5.75 -0.90 22.73
N GLN A 40 -5.44 -1.23 21.47
CA GLN A 40 -4.57 -2.33 21.08
C GLN A 40 -3.19 -1.88 20.57
N GLY A 41 -2.89 -0.57 20.59
CA GLY A 41 -1.65 -0.02 20.06
C GLY A 41 -1.86 1.34 19.42
N THR A 42 -1.00 1.73 18.49
CA THR A 42 -1.02 3.05 17.84
C THR A 42 -1.35 2.89 16.36
N THR A 43 -2.19 3.78 15.81
CA THR A 43 -2.42 3.89 14.36
C THR A 43 -1.84 5.18 13.81
N VAL A 44 -1.46 5.15 12.53
CA VAL A 44 -1.05 6.33 11.78
C VAL A 44 -2.22 6.78 10.93
N ARG A 45 -2.65 8.03 11.12
CA ARG A 45 -3.65 8.68 10.26
C ARG A 45 -2.97 9.72 9.38
N VAL A 46 -3.25 9.66 8.10
CA VAL A 46 -2.69 10.55 7.08
C VAL A 46 -3.83 11.34 6.45
N GLN A 47 -3.75 12.65 6.52
CA GLN A 47 -4.58 13.55 5.72
C GLN A 47 -3.82 13.88 4.44
N LEU A 48 -4.43 13.57 3.30
CA LEU A 48 -3.93 13.93 1.98
C LEU A 48 -4.25 15.39 1.68
N THR A 49 -3.38 16.04 0.90
CA THR A 49 -3.66 17.34 0.29
C THR A 49 -4.85 17.23 -0.66
N ARG A 50 -5.54 18.35 -0.93
CA ARG A 50 -6.69 18.36 -1.85
C ARG A 50 -6.38 17.74 -3.23
N LYS A 51 -5.19 18.00 -3.79
CA LYS A 51 -4.76 17.43 -5.07
C LYS A 51 -4.63 15.91 -4.97
N ALA A 52 -3.90 15.42 -3.96
CA ALA A 52 -3.71 13.99 -3.74
C ALA A 52 -5.02 13.27 -3.38
N THR A 53 -5.97 13.93 -2.69
CA THR A 53 -7.30 13.39 -2.44
C THR A 53 -8.05 13.14 -3.75
N ALA A 54 -8.06 14.10 -4.68
CA ALA A 54 -8.72 13.92 -5.98
C ALA A 54 -8.06 12.83 -6.83
N GLU A 55 -6.73 12.73 -6.79
CA GLU A 55 -5.98 11.66 -7.46
C GLU A 55 -6.29 10.28 -6.85
N PHE A 56 -6.32 10.19 -5.52
CA PHE A 56 -6.64 8.96 -4.81
C PHE A 56 -8.10 8.55 -5.01
N GLU A 57 -9.03 9.51 -5.04
CA GLU A 57 -10.44 9.29 -5.35
C GLU A 57 -10.59 8.64 -6.73
N ALA A 58 -10.02 9.25 -7.77
CA ALA A 58 -10.02 8.71 -9.13
C ALA A 58 -9.35 7.33 -9.21
N PHE A 59 -8.26 7.12 -8.47
CA PHE A 59 -7.61 5.81 -8.37
C PHE A 59 -8.53 4.75 -7.75
N THR A 60 -9.23 5.06 -6.66
CA THR A 60 -10.17 4.10 -6.04
C THR A 60 -11.40 3.83 -6.91
N GLU A 61 -11.90 4.84 -7.63
CA GLU A 61 -13.02 4.71 -8.56
C GLU A 61 -12.69 3.75 -9.72
N GLN A 62 -11.50 3.87 -10.30
CA GLN A 62 -11.06 3.02 -11.42
C GLN A 62 -10.79 1.57 -11.02
N ASN A 63 -10.64 1.28 -9.72
CA ASN A 63 -10.14 0.02 -9.21
C ASN A 63 -11.07 -0.60 -8.15
N ILE A 64 -12.38 -0.37 -8.28
CA ILE A 64 -13.40 -1.06 -7.46
C ILE A 64 -13.32 -2.57 -7.71
N GLY A 65 -13.36 -3.35 -6.63
CA GLY A 65 -13.22 -4.81 -6.64
C GLY A 65 -11.76 -5.28 -6.62
N GLU A 66 -10.81 -4.40 -6.90
CA GLU A 66 -9.39 -4.74 -6.93
C GLU A 66 -8.73 -4.59 -5.55
N ARG A 67 -7.62 -5.29 -5.36
CA ARG A 67 -6.76 -5.12 -4.18
C ARG A 67 -5.79 -3.97 -4.43
N ILE A 68 -5.89 -2.94 -3.58
CA ILE A 68 -4.97 -1.82 -3.58
C ILE A 68 -4.04 -1.84 -2.37
N GLU A 69 -2.87 -1.24 -2.55
CA GLU A 69 -1.88 -0.98 -1.51
C GLU A 69 -1.56 0.50 -1.49
N VAL A 70 -1.43 1.07 -0.30
CA VAL A 70 -0.86 2.41 -0.13
C VAL A 70 0.47 2.29 0.58
N VAL A 71 1.51 2.83 -0.05
CA VAL A 71 2.89 2.66 0.37
C VAL A 71 3.58 4.01 0.52
N ALA A 72 4.56 4.09 1.41
CA ALA A 72 5.51 5.20 1.47
C ALA A 72 6.92 4.62 1.26
N GLY A 73 7.38 4.57 0.01
CA GLY A 73 8.58 3.81 -0.36
C GLY A 73 8.35 2.31 -0.12
N ARG A 74 9.14 1.69 0.76
CA ARG A 74 8.99 0.28 1.12
C ARG A 74 7.97 0.03 2.25
N GLU A 75 7.49 1.08 2.91
CA GLU A 75 6.59 0.95 4.05
C GLU A 75 5.15 0.78 3.57
N LEU A 76 4.51 -0.33 3.92
CA LEU A 76 3.08 -0.56 3.65
C LEU A 76 2.24 0.17 4.70
N ILE A 77 1.47 1.17 4.28
CA ILE A 77 0.56 1.90 5.16
C ILE A 77 -0.71 1.09 5.40
N PHE A 78 -1.36 0.67 4.31
CA PHE A 78 -2.47 -0.28 4.35
C PHE A 78 -2.63 -1.03 3.02
N ARG A 79 -3.37 -2.13 3.09
CA ARG A 79 -3.80 -2.96 1.97
C ARG A 79 -5.27 -3.31 2.15
N ALA A 80 -6.08 -3.12 1.12
CA ALA A 80 -7.52 -3.41 1.17
C ALA A 80 -8.07 -3.79 -0.21
N ILE A 81 -9.23 -4.43 -0.23
CA ILE A 81 -10.04 -4.52 -1.45
C ILE A 81 -10.89 -3.26 -1.51
N THR A 82 -10.85 -2.57 -2.64
CA THR A 82 -11.62 -1.32 -2.82
C THR A 82 -13.08 -1.68 -3.04
N HIS A 83 -13.93 -1.40 -2.07
CA HIS A 83 -15.38 -1.62 -2.19
C HIS A 83 -16.15 -0.35 -2.55
N VAL A 84 -15.56 0.81 -2.28
CA VAL A 84 -16.16 2.13 -2.46
C VAL A 84 -15.09 3.14 -2.90
N VAL A 85 -15.54 4.22 -3.53
CA VAL A 85 -14.71 5.39 -3.80
C VAL A 85 -14.32 6.06 -2.48
N VAL A 86 -13.04 6.41 -2.32
CA VAL A 86 -12.51 7.08 -1.12
C VAL A 86 -12.24 8.55 -1.41
N SER A 87 -13.20 9.41 -1.07
CA SER A 87 -13.13 10.86 -1.31
C SER A 87 -12.74 11.70 -0.09
N SER A 88 -12.56 11.07 1.09
CA SER A 88 -12.26 11.79 2.33
C SER A 88 -10.84 12.35 2.40
N GLY A 89 -9.91 11.79 1.59
CA GLY A 89 -8.47 12.07 1.71
C GLY A 89 -7.86 11.59 3.03
N LEU A 90 -8.60 10.84 3.85
CA LEU A 90 -8.13 10.33 5.13
C LEU A 90 -7.76 8.86 5.01
N LEU A 91 -6.48 8.56 5.24
CA LEU A 91 -5.97 7.20 5.28
C LEU A 91 -5.64 6.80 6.71
N ARG A 92 -5.79 5.51 7.01
CA ARG A 92 -5.50 4.94 8.33
C ARG A 92 -4.74 3.63 8.17
N SER A 93 -3.64 3.49 8.90
CA SER A 93 -2.90 2.24 8.97
C SER A 93 -3.63 1.19 9.83
N GLY A 94 -3.16 -0.05 9.76
CA GLY A 94 -3.42 -1.03 10.83
C GLY A 94 -2.85 -0.58 12.17
N VAL A 95 -3.31 -1.20 13.25
CA VAL A 95 -2.77 -1.00 14.62
C VAL A 95 -1.36 -1.58 14.69
N ARG A 96 -0.44 -0.86 15.33
CA ARG A 96 0.98 -1.22 15.48
C ARG A 96 1.49 -0.86 16.87
N SER A 97 2.72 -1.26 17.21
CA SER A 97 3.39 -0.67 18.37
C SER A 97 3.68 0.82 18.11
N ARG A 98 3.84 1.60 19.19
CA ARG A 98 4.17 3.03 19.09
C ARG A 98 5.43 3.28 18.28
N THR A 99 6.48 2.50 18.52
CA THR A 99 7.77 2.63 17.82
C THR A 99 7.63 2.37 16.32
N GLU A 100 6.85 1.36 15.93
CA GLU A 100 6.56 1.08 14.51
C GLU A 100 5.73 2.19 13.88
N ALA A 101 4.75 2.74 14.61
CA ALA A 101 3.93 3.85 14.13
C ALA A 101 4.75 5.14 13.95
N GLU A 102 5.69 5.40 14.85
CA GLU A 102 6.67 6.49 14.72
C GLU A 102 7.60 6.28 13.51
N GLY A 103 8.11 5.06 13.32
CA GLY A 103 8.90 4.69 12.14
C GLY A 103 8.14 4.90 10.83
N MET A 104 6.87 4.47 10.78
CA MET A 104 5.99 4.70 9.63
C MET A 104 5.75 6.19 9.38
N LYS A 105 5.51 6.99 10.43
CA LYS A 105 5.36 8.45 10.28
C LYS A 105 6.60 9.08 9.66
N GLN A 106 7.80 8.66 10.07
CA GLN A 106 9.05 9.14 9.46
C GLN A 106 9.16 8.69 8.01
N ALA A 107 8.78 7.46 7.69
CA ALA A 107 8.74 6.99 6.31
C ALA A 107 7.79 7.85 5.46
N ILE A 108 6.59 8.16 5.92
CA ILE A 108 5.63 8.99 5.18
C ILE A 108 6.19 10.40 4.91
N LEU A 109 6.85 11.00 5.90
CA LEU A 109 7.39 12.36 5.80
C LEU A 109 8.73 12.44 5.04
N HIS A 110 9.35 11.30 4.75
CA HIS A 110 10.58 11.26 3.97
C HIS A 110 10.34 11.75 2.53
N ARG A 111 11.23 12.62 2.03
CA ARG A 111 11.19 13.11 0.65
C ARG A 111 11.60 11.99 -0.31
N ARG A 112 10.90 11.89 -1.44
CA ARG A 112 11.12 10.87 -2.48
C ARG A 112 11.20 11.49 -3.86
N GLU A 113 11.67 10.69 -4.81
CA GLU A 113 11.63 11.03 -6.23
C GLU A 113 10.18 10.95 -6.76
N ALA A 114 9.86 11.77 -7.76
CA ALA A 114 8.50 11.94 -8.23
C ALA A 114 7.90 10.69 -8.89
N ASP A 115 8.74 9.78 -9.40
CA ASP A 115 8.33 8.51 -10.01
C ASP A 115 7.90 7.45 -8.98
N GLU A 116 8.14 7.70 -7.68
CA GLU A 116 7.65 6.89 -6.57
C GLU A 116 6.30 7.38 -6.00
N CYS A 117 5.71 8.43 -6.58
CA CYS A 117 4.52 9.10 -6.06
C CYS A 117 3.27 8.83 -6.93
N GLY A 118 2.10 8.75 -6.30
CA GLY A 118 0.82 8.58 -6.99
C GLY A 118 0.58 7.15 -7.47
N VAL A 119 -0.10 6.99 -8.60
CA VAL A 119 -0.47 5.66 -9.12
C VAL A 119 0.77 4.95 -9.65
N LEU A 120 1.15 3.86 -8.97
CA LEU A 120 2.26 3.02 -9.37
C LEU A 120 1.72 1.84 -10.19
N GLN A 121 2.14 1.74 -11.44
CA GLN A 121 1.83 0.56 -12.24
C GLN A 121 2.58 -0.64 -11.65
N SER A 122 1.86 -1.69 -11.23
CA SER A 122 2.52 -2.97 -10.95
C SER A 122 3.19 -3.43 -12.24
N GLN A 123 4.52 -3.56 -12.27
CA GLN A 123 5.17 -4.22 -13.39
C GLN A 123 4.63 -5.65 -13.44
N ARG A 124 3.81 -5.95 -14.46
CA ARG A 124 3.58 -7.32 -14.90
C ARG A 124 4.94 -7.87 -15.30
N ARG A 125 5.55 -8.69 -14.46
CA ARG A 125 6.67 -9.56 -14.84
C ARG A 125 6.37 -10.96 -14.39
#